data_AF-A0A8H6HP39-F1
#
_entry.id   AF-A0A8H6HP39-F1
#
_cell.length_a   1.000
_cell.length_b   1.000
_cell.length_c   1.000
_cell.angle_alpha   90.00
_cell.angle_beta   90.00
_cell.angle_gamma   90.00
#
_symmetry.space_group_name_H-M   'P 1'
#
loop_
_entity.id
_entity.type
_entity.pdbx_description
1 polymer ?
#
loop_
_entity_poly.entity_id
_entity_poly.type
_entity_poly.pdbx_seq_one_letter_code
_entity_poly.pdbx_strand_id
1 'polypeptide(L)'
;MATNKARMPVPYGKNHPTYDPEEPGSAVRFFDQVAMAATEAGIDDQPAEVVKWALSYLPESIKKRWALLAKNGNAQRPFAEWRDEVMKILPRRAQEAAGAMARLDALVTKWSRSPISRHDRADFFDFSLGFMAEAKAIGSIVSNRDLVRMYLRCLNSMFRERLQDKLTPRTNATDEDPYDWTAVVEKSKELVAGGTSGPFGDLNLEPSTSEYERVKIEPGLGGSKILEIRLGEDGCHGRADEGDGSEI
;
A
#
# COMPACT_ATOMS: atom_id res chain seq x y z
N MET A 1 -21.66 -12.16 -36.90
CA MET A 1 -22.06 -12.09 -35.48
C MET A 1 -22.11 -10.62 -35.11
N ALA A 2 -23.30 -10.06 -34.84
CA ALA A 2 -23.41 -8.67 -34.42
C ALA A 2 -22.92 -8.59 -32.96
N THR A 3 -21.73 -8.05 -32.74
CA THR A 3 -21.27 -7.66 -31.41
C THR A 3 -22.22 -6.60 -30.89
N ASN A 4 -23.09 -6.97 -29.95
CA ASN A 4 -23.99 -6.04 -29.28
C ASN A 4 -23.11 -5.00 -28.57
N LYS A 5 -22.99 -3.80 -29.15
CA LYS A 5 -22.17 -2.73 -28.58
C LYS A 5 -22.75 -2.41 -27.20
N ALA A 6 -21.98 -2.67 -26.14
CA ALA A 6 -22.44 -2.35 -24.80
C ALA A 6 -22.73 -0.84 -24.75
N ARG A 7 -23.75 -0.47 -24.00
CA ARG A 7 -24.19 0.92 -23.88
C ARG A 7 -23.93 1.36 -22.44
N MET A 8 -23.63 2.65 -22.26
CA MET A 8 -23.51 3.21 -20.92
C MET A 8 -24.70 2.81 -20.05
N PRO A 9 -24.49 2.40 -18.79
CA PRO A 9 -25.57 2.07 -17.88
C PRO A 9 -26.58 3.21 -17.81
N VAL A 10 -27.88 2.89 -17.84
CA VAL A 10 -28.90 3.91 -17.67
C VAL A 10 -28.82 4.50 -16.25
N PRO A 11 -29.00 5.82 -16.07
CA PRO A 11 -28.98 6.42 -14.74
C PRO A 11 -30.09 5.80 -13.90
N TYR A 12 -29.80 5.51 -12.62
CA TYR A 12 -30.71 4.83 -11.70
C TYR A 12 -31.07 3.37 -12.08
N GLY A 13 -30.37 2.78 -13.06
CA GLY A 13 -30.48 1.36 -13.39
C GLY A 13 -29.73 0.45 -12.42
N LYS A 14 -29.93 -0.87 -12.52
CA LYS A 14 -29.32 -1.84 -11.60
C LYS A 14 -27.78 -1.81 -11.54
N ASN A 15 -27.13 -1.44 -12.64
CA ASN A 15 -25.67 -1.46 -12.78
C ASN A 15 -25.05 -0.06 -13.02
N HIS A 16 -25.69 1.01 -12.53
CA HIS A 16 -25.13 2.35 -12.69
C HIS A 16 -24.01 2.61 -11.68
N PRO A 17 -22.97 3.38 -12.05
CA PRO A 17 -21.97 3.84 -11.09
C PRO A 17 -22.60 4.65 -9.97
N THR A 18 -22.32 4.30 -8.71
CA THR A 18 -22.85 4.99 -7.53
C THR A 18 -21.77 5.77 -6.80
N TYR A 19 -22.16 6.93 -6.25
CA TYR A 19 -21.33 7.76 -5.41
C TYR A 19 -22.05 8.03 -4.09
N ASP A 20 -21.39 7.68 -2.97
CA ASP A 20 -21.86 7.95 -1.62
C ASP A 20 -20.98 9.04 -0.98
N PRO A 21 -21.50 10.23 -0.65
CA PRO A 21 -20.71 11.29 -0.02
C PRO A 21 -20.18 10.91 1.37
N GLU A 22 -20.81 9.96 2.06
CA GLU A 22 -20.43 9.56 3.42
C GLU A 22 -19.29 8.53 3.46
N GLU A 23 -19.13 7.70 2.41
CA GLU A 23 -18.22 6.53 2.45
C GLU A 23 -16.84 6.80 1.84
N PRO A 24 -15.73 6.73 2.63
CA PRO A 24 -14.42 7.12 2.15
C PRO A 24 -13.69 6.41 1.02
N GLY A 25 -14.27 5.40 0.35
CA GLY A 25 -13.75 4.84 -0.91
C GLY A 25 -14.59 5.17 -2.16
N SER A 26 -15.82 5.66 -1.96
CA SER A 26 -16.84 5.75 -3.02
C SER A 26 -16.50 6.64 -4.22
N ALA A 27 -15.81 7.78 -4.04
CA ALA A 27 -15.48 8.71 -5.13
C ALA A 27 -14.56 8.08 -6.18
N VAL A 28 -13.48 7.43 -5.71
CA VAL A 28 -12.52 6.72 -6.59
C VAL A 28 -13.24 5.60 -7.33
N ARG A 29 -13.98 4.77 -6.57
CA ARG A 29 -14.76 3.66 -7.11
C ARG A 29 -15.81 4.11 -8.13
N PHE A 30 -16.41 5.27 -7.93
CA PHE A 30 -17.36 5.86 -8.86
C PHE A 30 -16.68 6.21 -10.19
N PHE A 31 -15.56 6.93 -10.16
CA PHE A 31 -14.84 7.30 -11.37
C PHE A 31 -14.28 6.10 -12.13
N ASP A 32 -13.80 5.08 -11.42
CA ASP A 32 -13.29 3.86 -12.03
C ASP A 32 -14.43 3.06 -12.70
N GLN A 33 -15.61 2.99 -12.07
CA GLN A 33 -16.80 2.40 -12.68
C GLN A 33 -17.27 3.15 -13.93
N VAL A 34 -17.23 4.49 -13.91
CA VAL A 34 -17.56 5.31 -15.10
C VAL A 34 -16.56 5.07 -16.23
N ALA A 35 -15.25 5.02 -15.93
CA ALA A 35 -14.21 4.76 -16.92
C ALA A 35 -14.35 3.36 -17.54
N MET A 36 -14.63 2.35 -16.72
CA MET A 36 -14.88 0.99 -17.17
C MET A 36 -16.13 0.92 -18.08
N ALA A 37 -17.23 1.55 -17.67
CA ALA A 37 -18.45 1.63 -18.47
C ALA A 37 -18.23 2.36 -19.81
N ALA A 38 -17.44 3.44 -19.81
CA ALA A 38 -17.09 4.17 -21.02
C ALA A 38 -16.26 3.33 -22.00
N THR A 39 -15.33 2.53 -21.46
CA THR A 39 -14.50 1.59 -22.24
C THR A 39 -15.37 0.48 -22.84
N GLU A 40 -16.26 -0.11 -22.05
CA GLU A 40 -17.22 -1.12 -22.53
C GLU A 40 -18.15 -0.56 -23.62
N ALA A 41 -18.57 0.70 -23.46
CA ALA A 41 -19.42 1.38 -24.42
C ALA A 41 -18.70 1.93 -25.66
N GLY A 42 -17.36 1.89 -25.69
CA GLY A 42 -16.54 2.46 -26.76
C GLY A 42 -16.80 3.94 -26.98
N ILE A 43 -16.82 4.71 -25.88
CA ILE A 43 -16.91 6.18 -25.85
C ILE A 43 -15.74 6.81 -25.07
N ASP A 44 -14.69 6.03 -24.80
CA ASP A 44 -13.46 6.44 -24.13
C ASP A 44 -12.74 7.57 -24.88
N ASP A 45 -12.92 7.65 -26.20
CA ASP A 45 -12.44 8.71 -27.08
C ASP A 45 -13.25 10.02 -27.01
N GLN A 46 -14.37 10.03 -26.28
CA GLN A 46 -15.31 11.16 -26.16
C GLN A 46 -15.39 11.65 -24.71
N PRO A 47 -14.34 12.32 -24.18
CA PRO A 47 -14.25 12.69 -22.77
C PRO A 47 -15.43 13.58 -22.31
N ALA A 48 -15.94 14.46 -23.16
CA ALA A 48 -17.09 15.30 -22.85
C ALA A 48 -18.38 14.49 -22.63
N GLU A 49 -18.59 13.44 -23.42
CA GLU A 49 -19.76 12.57 -23.28
C GLU A 49 -19.62 11.70 -22.02
N VAL A 50 -18.42 11.21 -21.71
CA VAL A 50 -18.14 10.48 -20.46
C VAL A 50 -18.43 11.34 -19.22
N VAL A 51 -18.01 12.60 -19.21
CA VAL A 51 -18.31 13.55 -18.11
C VAL A 51 -19.81 13.78 -17.97
N LYS A 52 -20.54 13.91 -19.09
CA LYS A 52 -21.99 14.07 -19.08
C LYS A 52 -22.70 12.85 -18.51
N TRP A 53 -22.26 11.64 -18.85
CA TRP A 53 -22.74 10.40 -18.24
C TRP A 53 -22.42 10.34 -16.75
N ALA A 54 -21.19 10.65 -16.35
CA ALA A 54 -20.80 10.72 -14.94
C ALA A 54 -21.73 11.65 -14.14
N LEU A 55 -21.99 12.86 -14.64
CA LEU A 55 -22.89 13.81 -14.01
C LEU A 55 -24.34 13.34 -13.94
N SER A 56 -24.77 12.45 -14.84
CA SER A 56 -26.13 11.90 -14.85
C SER A 56 -26.39 10.87 -13.76
N TYR A 57 -25.33 10.22 -13.25
CA TYR A 57 -25.42 9.23 -12.17
C TYR A 57 -25.47 9.87 -10.77
N LEU A 58 -25.15 11.15 -10.67
CA LEU A 58 -25.05 11.84 -9.39
C LEU A 58 -26.38 12.44 -8.96
N PRO A 59 -26.63 12.54 -7.64
CA PRO A 59 -27.76 13.31 -7.14
C PRO A 59 -27.60 14.81 -7.48
N GLU A 60 -28.73 15.48 -7.69
CA GLU A 60 -28.81 16.84 -8.25
C GLU A 60 -27.97 17.88 -7.47
N SER A 61 -27.89 17.75 -6.13
CA SER A 61 -27.09 18.63 -5.27
C SER A 61 -25.59 18.52 -5.48
N ILE A 62 -25.09 17.32 -5.84
CA ILE A 62 -23.68 17.04 -6.12
C ILE A 62 -23.39 17.37 -7.58
N LYS A 63 -24.28 16.97 -8.48
CA LYS A 63 -24.22 17.29 -9.91
C LYS A 63 -24.04 18.78 -10.17
N LYS A 64 -24.83 19.65 -9.52
CA LYS A 64 -24.67 21.12 -9.68
C LYS A 64 -23.28 21.60 -9.29
N ARG A 65 -22.71 21.08 -8.21
CA ARG A 65 -21.36 21.46 -7.74
C ARG A 65 -20.27 20.96 -8.69
N TRP A 66 -20.33 19.70 -9.11
CA TRP A 66 -19.30 19.12 -9.98
C TRP A 66 -19.43 19.58 -11.44
N ALA A 67 -20.62 19.97 -11.88
CA ALA A 67 -20.85 20.57 -13.19
C ALA A 67 -20.18 21.94 -13.34
N LEU A 68 -19.96 22.69 -12.26
CA LEU A 68 -19.20 23.94 -12.30
C LEU A 68 -17.73 23.69 -12.66
N LEU A 69 -17.15 22.60 -12.16
CA LEU A 69 -15.78 22.17 -12.50
C LEU A 69 -15.68 21.69 -13.96
N ALA A 70 -16.76 21.11 -14.49
CA ALA A 70 -16.84 20.71 -15.90
C ALA A 70 -17.03 21.90 -16.87
N LYS A 71 -17.62 23.01 -16.41
CA LYS A 71 -17.94 24.19 -17.24
C LYS A 71 -16.84 25.26 -17.30
N ASN A 72 -15.94 25.28 -16.32
CA ASN A 72 -14.87 26.29 -16.24
C ASN A 72 -13.65 26.02 -17.14
N GLY A 73 -13.69 24.97 -17.97
CA GLY A 73 -12.65 24.66 -18.95
C GLY A 73 -13.26 24.04 -20.21
N ASN A 74 -12.69 24.37 -21.37
CA ASN A 74 -13.07 23.96 -22.72
C ASN A 74 -13.80 22.60 -22.83
N ALA A 75 -14.72 22.51 -23.80
CA ALA A 75 -15.49 21.32 -24.18
C ALA A 75 -14.66 20.07 -24.60
N GLN A 76 -13.33 20.13 -24.46
CA GLN A 76 -12.34 19.10 -24.77
C GLN A 76 -11.56 18.66 -23.53
N ARG A 77 -11.97 19.06 -22.31
CA ARG A 77 -11.23 18.69 -21.12
C ARG A 77 -11.26 17.17 -20.92
N PRO A 78 -10.11 16.50 -20.80
CA PRO A 78 -10.07 15.06 -20.61
C PRO A 78 -10.75 14.70 -19.28
N PHE A 79 -11.48 13.58 -19.28
CA PHE A 79 -12.16 13.05 -18.09
C PHE A 79 -11.24 12.93 -16.88
N ALA A 80 -9.95 12.64 -17.11
CA ALA A 80 -8.90 12.58 -16.07
C ALA A 80 -8.69 13.93 -15.35
N GLU A 81 -8.62 15.05 -16.09
CA GLU A 81 -8.45 16.38 -15.47
C GLU A 81 -9.67 16.77 -14.63
N TRP A 82 -10.88 16.50 -15.14
CA TRP A 82 -12.10 16.77 -14.38
C TRP A 82 -12.19 15.91 -13.12
N ARG A 83 -11.84 14.61 -13.22
CA ARG A 83 -11.70 13.71 -12.07
C ARG A 83 -10.76 14.31 -11.03
N ASP A 84 -9.57 14.76 -11.43
CA ASP A 84 -8.58 15.32 -10.49
C ASP A 84 -9.07 16.59 -9.81
N GLU A 85 -9.79 17.47 -10.51
CA GLU A 85 -10.39 18.66 -9.91
C GLU A 85 -11.51 18.34 -8.93
N VAL A 86 -12.38 17.39 -9.28
CA VAL A 86 -13.41 16.93 -8.35
C VAL A 86 -12.76 16.33 -7.11
N MET A 87 -11.75 15.48 -7.28
CA MET A 87 -11.03 14.86 -6.16
C MET A 87 -10.33 15.90 -5.25
N LYS A 88 -9.91 17.05 -5.78
CA LYS A 88 -9.32 18.15 -4.98
C LYS A 88 -10.32 18.83 -4.05
N ILE A 89 -11.60 18.91 -4.42
CA ILE A 89 -12.61 19.64 -3.63
C ILE A 89 -13.35 18.77 -2.61
N LEU A 90 -13.17 17.45 -2.64
CA LEU A 90 -13.84 16.55 -1.71
C LEU A 90 -13.26 16.72 -0.30
N PRO A 91 -14.10 16.97 0.74
CA PRO A 91 -13.66 17.10 2.13
C PRO A 91 -12.85 15.89 2.61
N ARG A 92 -13.10 14.78 1.96
CA ARG A 92 -12.54 13.48 2.25
C ARG A 92 -11.11 13.29 1.79
N ARG A 93 -10.62 14.05 0.80
CA ARG A 93 -9.17 14.06 0.53
C ARG A 93 -8.41 14.59 1.74
N ALA A 94 -8.98 15.57 2.45
CA ALA A 94 -8.42 16.06 3.70
C ALA A 94 -8.59 15.04 4.85
N GLN A 95 -9.71 14.32 4.94
CA GLN A 95 -9.92 13.27 5.97
C GLN A 95 -9.09 12.00 5.71
N GLU A 96 -8.97 11.56 4.46
CA GLU A 96 -8.10 10.47 4.02
C GLU A 96 -6.64 10.84 4.24
N ALA A 97 -6.24 12.06 3.92
CA ALA A 97 -4.89 12.55 4.23
C ALA A 97 -4.65 12.64 5.75
N ALA A 98 -5.66 13.04 6.54
CA ALA A 98 -5.55 13.05 8.00
C ALA A 98 -5.44 11.62 8.57
N GLY A 99 -6.23 10.67 8.06
CA GLY A 99 -6.14 9.25 8.41
C GLY A 99 -4.83 8.61 7.95
N ALA A 100 -4.35 8.98 6.76
CA ALA A 100 -3.06 8.54 6.23
C ALA A 100 -1.89 9.11 7.02
N MET A 101 -1.98 10.37 7.47
CA MET A 101 -0.99 10.97 8.37
C MET A 101 -0.94 10.20 9.70
N ALA A 102 -2.08 9.91 10.32
CA ALA A 102 -2.12 9.13 11.55
C ALA A 102 -1.55 7.71 11.38
N ARG A 103 -1.83 7.04 10.25
CA ARG A 103 -1.26 5.73 9.94
C ARG A 103 0.24 5.80 9.65
N LEU A 104 0.68 6.83 8.92
CA LEU A 104 2.09 7.10 8.68
C LEU A 104 2.85 7.34 10.00
N ASP A 105 2.30 8.15 10.90
CA ASP A 105 2.88 8.41 12.22
C ASP A 105 2.93 7.14 13.07
N ALA A 106 1.89 6.30 13.04
CA ALA A 106 1.87 5.02 13.74
C ALA A 106 2.96 4.07 13.20
N LEU A 107 3.08 3.98 11.87
CA LEU A 107 4.08 3.16 11.18
C LEU A 107 5.50 3.65 11.51
N VAL A 108 5.74 4.96 11.48
CA VAL A 108 7.03 5.54 11.84
C VAL A 108 7.32 5.37 13.34
N THR A 109 6.32 5.46 14.21
CA THR A 109 6.49 5.25 15.66
C THR A 109 6.86 3.80 15.96
N LYS A 110 6.22 2.83 15.29
CA LYS A 110 6.54 1.40 15.41
C LYS A 110 8.02 1.15 15.08
N TRP A 111 8.47 1.60 13.92
CA TRP A 111 9.81 1.27 13.41
C TRP A 111 10.91 2.22 13.89
N SER A 112 10.59 3.41 14.40
CA SER A 112 11.58 4.24 15.10
C SER A 112 12.01 3.66 16.45
N ARG A 113 11.15 2.87 17.10
CA ARG A 113 11.47 2.17 18.35
C ARG A 113 12.29 0.89 18.13
N SER A 114 12.09 0.23 17.00
CA SER A 114 12.85 -0.95 16.58
C SER A 114 13.31 -0.76 15.12
N PRO A 115 14.44 -0.07 14.89
CA PRO A 115 14.87 0.30 13.55
C PRO A 115 15.11 -0.93 12.66
N ILE A 116 14.53 -0.91 11.46
CA ILE A 116 14.59 -2.02 10.49
C ILE A 116 16.01 -2.18 9.96
N SER A 117 16.53 -3.40 9.99
CA SER A 117 17.81 -3.76 9.38
C SER A 117 17.63 -4.24 7.94
N ARG A 118 18.70 -4.19 7.17
CA ARG A 118 18.76 -4.76 5.82
C ARG A 118 18.44 -6.26 5.78
N HIS A 119 18.71 -6.96 6.88
CA HIS A 119 18.53 -8.42 6.99
C HIS A 119 17.06 -8.81 7.21
N ASP A 120 16.23 -7.89 7.70
CA ASP A 120 14.81 -8.09 7.98
C ASP A 120 13.98 -7.90 6.72
N ARG A 121 14.26 -8.69 5.67
CA ARG A 121 13.73 -8.46 4.31
C ARG A 121 12.21 -8.35 4.26
N ALA A 122 11.48 -9.27 4.92
CA ALA A 122 10.02 -9.27 4.90
C ALA A 122 9.45 -8.00 5.54
N ASP A 123 9.93 -7.67 6.74
CA ASP A 123 9.52 -6.48 7.49
C ASP A 123 9.87 -5.18 6.75
N PHE A 124 11.05 -5.15 6.11
CA PHE A 124 11.47 -4.01 5.30
C PHE A 124 10.55 -3.76 4.11
N PHE A 125 10.15 -4.80 3.39
CA PHE A 125 9.26 -4.65 2.23
C PHE A 125 7.84 -4.27 2.66
N ASP A 126 7.32 -4.86 3.74
CA ASP A 126 6.02 -4.48 4.32
C ASP A 126 6.01 -2.99 4.74
N PHE A 127 7.04 -2.58 5.49
CA PHE A 127 7.24 -1.18 5.88
C PHE A 127 7.33 -0.25 4.65
N SER A 128 8.15 -0.59 3.66
CA SER A 128 8.39 0.28 2.50
C SER A 128 7.13 0.42 1.64
N LEU A 129 6.35 -0.65 1.47
CA LEU A 129 5.06 -0.62 0.77
C LEU A 129 4.04 0.23 1.54
N GLY A 130 3.90 0.01 2.85
CA GLY A 130 3.01 0.80 3.71
C GLY A 130 3.37 2.29 3.70
N PHE A 131 4.65 2.62 3.84
CA PHE A 131 5.14 4.00 3.83
C PHE A 131 4.81 4.70 2.50
N MET A 132 5.05 4.04 1.35
CA MET A 132 4.70 4.62 0.05
C MET A 132 3.21 4.83 -0.14
N ALA A 133 2.37 3.90 0.33
CA ALA A 133 0.92 3.99 0.21
C ALA A 133 0.40 5.21 0.97
N GLU A 134 0.83 5.38 2.22
CA GLU A 134 0.39 6.51 3.04
C GLU A 134 1.00 7.84 2.58
N ALA A 135 2.29 7.87 2.20
CA ALA A 135 2.93 9.08 1.67
C ALA A 135 2.25 9.59 0.39
N LYS A 136 1.84 8.68 -0.51
CA LYS A 136 1.06 9.04 -1.71
C LYS A 136 -0.35 9.53 -1.37
N ALA A 137 -1.00 8.93 -0.38
CA ALA A 137 -2.33 9.34 0.07
C ALA A 137 -2.34 10.74 0.71
N ILE A 138 -1.27 11.09 1.44
CA ILE A 138 -1.08 12.42 2.06
C ILE A 138 -0.82 13.50 0.99
N GLY A 139 -0.13 13.15 -0.11
CA GLY A 139 0.17 14.09 -1.19
C GLY A 139 1.08 15.22 -0.73
N SER A 140 0.74 16.47 -1.07
CA SER A 140 1.58 17.66 -0.80
C SER A 140 1.38 18.29 0.59
N ILE A 141 0.70 17.59 1.51
CA ILE A 141 0.45 18.11 2.88
C ILE A 141 1.72 18.03 3.73
N VAL A 142 2.56 17.02 3.50
CA VAL A 142 3.85 16.84 4.16
C VAL A 142 4.96 17.18 3.18
N SER A 143 5.95 17.95 3.63
CA SER A 143 7.09 18.35 2.79
C SER A 143 7.92 17.13 2.38
N ASN A 144 8.59 17.20 1.24
CA ASN A 144 9.45 16.11 0.79
C ASN A 144 10.56 15.84 1.82
N ARG A 145 11.13 16.90 2.42
CA ARG A 145 12.12 16.83 3.49
C ARG A 145 11.63 16.01 4.68
N ASP A 146 10.39 16.25 5.11
CA ASP A 146 9.85 15.56 6.29
C ASP A 146 9.58 14.09 5.97
N LEU A 147 9.10 13.75 4.76
CA LEU A 147 8.96 12.36 4.32
C LEU A 147 10.31 11.63 4.29
N VAL A 148 11.36 12.25 3.73
CA VAL A 148 12.72 11.68 3.74
C VAL A 148 13.18 11.44 5.18
N ARG A 149 13.03 12.42 6.06
CA ARG A 149 13.43 12.31 7.47
C ARG A 149 12.67 11.21 8.22
N MET A 150 11.35 11.13 8.03
CA MET A 150 10.49 10.11 8.63
C MET A 150 10.90 8.70 8.19
N TYR A 151 11.15 8.52 6.89
CA TYR A 151 11.59 7.24 6.33
C TYR A 151 12.94 6.81 6.91
N LEU A 152 13.95 7.69 6.84
CA LEU A 152 15.30 7.39 7.32
C LEU A 152 15.31 7.07 8.81
N ARG A 153 14.47 7.74 9.63
CA ARG A 153 14.35 7.48 11.07
C ARG A 153 13.98 6.04 11.42
N CYS A 154 13.25 5.36 10.53
CA CYS A 154 12.81 3.98 10.72
C CYS A 154 13.89 2.95 10.38
N LEU A 155 14.97 3.37 9.70
CA LEU A 155 16.07 2.49 9.33
C LEU A 155 17.14 2.49 10.43
N ASN A 156 17.76 1.33 10.64
CA ASN A 156 18.95 1.18 11.47
C ASN A 156 20.09 2.09 10.95
N SER A 157 21.00 2.51 11.86
CA SER A 157 22.09 3.44 11.54
C SER A 157 23.02 2.95 10.43
N MET A 158 23.48 1.70 10.52
CA MET A 158 24.38 1.09 9.52
C MET A 158 23.75 1.01 8.12
N PHE A 159 22.45 0.74 8.06
CA PHE A 159 21.71 0.70 6.80
C PHE A 159 21.48 2.11 6.25
N ARG A 160 21.14 3.07 7.13
CA ARG A 160 20.96 4.47 6.79
C ARG A 160 22.23 5.10 6.20
N GLU A 161 23.39 4.88 6.82
CA GLU A 161 24.68 5.38 6.33
C GLU A 161 24.99 4.83 4.93
N ARG A 162 24.87 3.52 4.76
CA ARG A 162 25.06 2.86 3.45
C ARG A 162 24.09 3.35 2.38
N LEU A 163 22.85 3.67 2.77
CA LEU A 163 21.87 4.25 1.87
C LEU A 163 22.29 5.66 1.47
N GLN A 164 22.65 6.51 2.43
CA GLN A 164 23.10 7.88 2.18
C GLN A 164 24.34 7.94 1.28
N ASP A 165 25.30 7.05 1.44
CA ASP A 165 26.49 6.94 0.57
C ASP A 165 26.16 6.60 -0.89
N LYS A 166 24.99 5.97 -1.12
CA LYS A 166 24.54 5.51 -2.44
C LYS A 166 23.47 6.40 -3.05
N LEU A 167 22.99 7.41 -2.32
CA LEU A 167 22.01 8.36 -2.82
C LEU A 167 22.70 9.44 -3.64
N THR A 168 22.15 9.70 -4.82
CA THR A 168 22.58 10.80 -5.68
C THR A 168 21.70 12.02 -5.41
N PRO A 169 22.27 13.18 -5.04
CA PRO A 169 21.51 14.42 -4.89
C PRO A 169 20.79 14.83 -6.17
N ARG A 170 19.65 15.49 -6.05
CA ARG A 170 18.93 16.08 -7.19
C ARG A 170 19.75 17.24 -7.79
N THR A 171 19.75 17.33 -9.12
CA THR A 171 20.46 18.38 -9.89
C THR A 171 19.85 19.79 -9.71
N ASN A 172 18.63 19.87 -9.22
CA ASN A 172 17.84 21.09 -9.02
C ASN A 172 17.33 21.21 -7.58
N ALA A 173 18.15 20.81 -6.59
CA ALA A 173 17.82 20.94 -5.19
C ALA A 173 17.66 22.42 -4.79
N THR A 174 16.41 22.92 -4.81
CA THR A 174 16.02 24.09 -4.02
C THR A 174 16.06 23.75 -2.53
N ASP A 175 16.05 24.75 -1.65
CA ASP A 175 16.26 24.71 -0.18
C ASP A 175 15.42 23.71 0.67
N GLU A 176 14.70 22.76 0.07
CA GLU A 176 13.83 21.82 0.76
C GLU A 176 14.56 20.54 1.22
N ASP A 177 15.01 19.67 0.32
CA ASP A 177 15.84 18.49 0.62
C ASP A 177 16.60 18.06 -0.64
N PRO A 178 17.90 17.68 -0.55
CA PRO A 178 18.68 17.22 -1.69
C PRO A 178 18.19 15.89 -2.29
N TYR A 179 17.37 15.12 -1.57
CA TYR A 179 16.87 13.82 -2.00
C TYR A 179 15.36 13.82 -2.20
N ASP A 180 14.89 13.03 -3.17
CA ASP A 180 13.46 12.73 -3.30
C ASP A 180 13.07 11.55 -2.42
N TRP A 181 11.98 11.64 -1.68
CA TRP A 181 11.54 10.54 -0.83
C TRP A 181 11.28 9.25 -1.63
N THR A 182 10.80 9.35 -2.89
CA THR A 182 10.58 8.15 -3.72
C THR A 182 11.91 7.51 -4.14
N ALA A 183 12.90 8.32 -4.51
CA ALA A 183 14.24 7.83 -4.83
C ALA A 183 14.92 7.17 -3.63
N VAL A 184 14.70 7.70 -2.42
CA VAL A 184 15.20 7.11 -1.17
C VAL A 184 14.60 5.72 -0.94
N VAL A 185 13.29 5.57 -1.15
CA VAL A 185 12.59 4.28 -0.99
C VAL A 185 12.99 3.27 -2.07
N GLU A 186 13.16 3.69 -3.33
CA GLU A 186 13.61 2.77 -4.38
C GLU A 186 15.05 2.32 -4.14
N LYS A 187 15.93 3.26 -3.74
CA LYS A 187 17.33 2.91 -3.47
C LYS A 187 17.49 1.99 -2.27
N SER A 188 16.68 2.15 -1.23
CA SER A 188 16.69 1.24 -0.08
C SER A 188 16.25 -0.17 -0.48
N LYS A 189 15.23 -0.31 -1.34
CA LYS A 189 14.81 -1.62 -1.89
C LYS A 189 15.92 -2.28 -2.71
N GLU A 190 16.59 -1.53 -3.58
CA GLU A 190 17.74 -2.03 -4.35
C GLU A 190 18.83 -2.58 -3.42
N LEU A 191 19.15 -1.87 -2.34
CA LEU A 191 20.16 -2.31 -1.38
C LEU A 191 19.74 -3.59 -0.64
N VAL A 192 18.47 -3.74 -0.29
CA VAL A 192 17.96 -4.95 0.38
C VAL A 192 17.92 -6.14 -0.60
N ALA A 193 17.50 -5.90 -1.85
CA ALA A 193 17.47 -6.90 -2.92
C ALA A 193 18.88 -7.35 -3.32
N GLY A 194 19.81 -6.42 -3.55
CA GLY A 194 21.20 -6.67 -3.94
C GLY A 194 22.11 -7.16 -2.80
N GLY A 195 21.56 -7.46 -1.62
CA GLY A 195 22.29 -8.01 -0.47
C GLY A 195 22.74 -9.46 -0.59
N THR A 196 22.47 -10.13 -1.70
CA THR A 196 22.96 -11.49 -1.97
C THR A 196 24.35 -11.53 -2.61
N SER A 197 24.88 -10.46 -3.21
CA SER A 197 26.22 -10.49 -3.83
C SER A 197 27.25 -9.71 -3.00
N GLY A 198 27.77 -10.32 -1.94
CA GLY A 198 29.01 -9.89 -1.29
C GLY A 198 30.24 -10.41 -2.05
N PRO A 199 31.45 -9.85 -1.81
CA PRO A 199 32.71 -10.34 -2.41
C PRO A 199 33.14 -11.73 -1.88
N PHE A 200 32.46 -12.23 -0.84
CA PHE A 200 32.51 -13.63 -0.43
C PHE A 200 31.22 -14.25 -0.95
N GLY A 201 31.38 -15.10 -1.98
CA GLY A 201 30.29 -15.60 -2.82
C GLY A 201 29.17 -16.31 -2.06
N ASP A 202 28.10 -16.56 -2.80
CA ASP A 202 26.91 -17.32 -2.40
C ASP A 202 27.30 -18.53 -1.54
N LEU A 203 27.03 -18.47 -0.23
CA LEU A 203 26.68 -19.67 0.48
C LEU A 203 25.27 -20.02 0.02
N ASN A 204 25.22 -20.69 -1.12
CA ASN A 204 24.08 -21.47 -1.54
C ASN A 204 23.89 -22.51 -0.44
N LEU A 205 23.15 -22.15 0.61
CA LEU A 205 22.56 -23.13 1.51
C LEU A 205 21.51 -23.81 0.62
N GLU A 206 21.96 -24.84 -0.08
CA GLU A 206 21.09 -25.81 -0.75
C GLU A 206 19.89 -26.01 0.17
N PRO A 207 18.65 -25.75 -0.28
CA PRO A 207 17.51 -26.16 0.50
C PRO A 207 17.68 -27.66 0.67
N SER A 208 17.99 -28.10 1.89
CA SER A 208 17.89 -29.50 2.28
C SER A 208 16.55 -29.96 1.74
N THR A 209 16.59 -30.79 0.70
CA THR A 209 15.42 -31.49 0.21
C THR A 209 15.10 -32.51 1.29
N SER A 210 14.53 -32.05 2.40
CA SER A 210 13.74 -32.92 3.26
C SER A 210 12.56 -33.34 2.39
N GLU A 211 12.74 -34.51 1.82
CA GLU A 211 11.77 -35.39 1.22
C GLU A 211 10.42 -35.23 1.93
N TYR A 212 9.55 -34.38 1.38
CA TYR A 212 8.12 -34.42 1.68
C TYR A 212 7.60 -35.68 0.99
N GLU A 213 7.71 -36.80 1.71
CA GLU A 213 7.06 -38.04 1.38
C GLU A 213 5.56 -37.74 1.25
N ARG A 214 5.04 -37.77 0.01
CA ARG A 214 3.61 -37.66 -0.26
C ARG A 214 2.95 -38.91 0.30
N VAL A 215 2.43 -38.84 1.52
CA VAL A 215 1.45 -39.80 2.00
C VAL A 215 0.20 -39.65 1.14
N LYS A 216 -0.02 -40.60 0.23
CA LYS A 216 -1.31 -40.79 -0.44
C LYS A 216 -2.33 -41.17 0.63
N ILE A 217 -3.24 -40.26 0.94
CA ILE A 217 -4.44 -40.59 1.71
C ILE A 217 -5.53 -40.98 0.70
N GLU A 218 -5.81 -42.27 0.62
CA GLU A 218 -7.01 -42.77 -0.07
C GLU A 218 -8.27 -42.43 0.76
N PRO A 219 -9.42 -42.14 0.12
CA PRO A 219 -10.62 -41.79 0.84
C PRO A 219 -11.32 -43.07 1.34
N GLY A 220 -11.22 -43.34 2.64
CA GLY A 220 -11.85 -44.50 3.27
C GLY A 220 -12.40 -44.19 4.66
N LEU A 221 -13.70 -43.91 4.71
CA LEU A 221 -14.65 -44.21 5.80
C LEU A 221 -14.16 -44.20 7.26
N GLY A 222 -14.61 -43.15 7.97
CA GLY A 222 -15.17 -43.28 9.32
C GLY A 222 -14.19 -43.22 10.51
N GLY A 223 -14.39 -42.21 11.37
CA GLY A 223 -13.95 -42.26 12.77
C GLY A 223 -13.27 -40.98 13.26
N SER A 224 -13.98 -40.21 14.08
CA SER A 224 -13.44 -39.11 14.89
C SER A 224 -12.28 -39.57 15.78
N LYS A 225 -11.21 -38.78 15.87
CA LYS A 225 -10.45 -38.59 17.12
C LYS A 225 -9.64 -37.30 17.13
N ILE A 226 -9.73 -36.65 18.28
CA ILE A 226 -9.13 -35.38 18.70
C ILE A 226 -7.60 -35.54 18.78
N LEU A 227 -6.83 -34.57 18.31
CA LEU A 227 -5.38 -34.51 18.48
C LEU A 227 -5.04 -33.47 19.57
N GLU A 228 -4.68 -33.97 20.75
CA GLU A 228 -4.01 -33.23 21.82
C GLU A 228 -2.58 -32.83 21.37
N ILE A 229 -2.23 -31.56 21.58
CA ILE A 229 -0.87 -31.05 21.40
C ILE A 229 -0.15 -31.23 22.74
N ARG A 230 0.80 -32.17 22.80
CA ARG A 230 1.75 -32.33 23.91
C ARG A 230 2.97 -31.46 23.65
N LEU A 231 3.20 -30.48 24.52
CA LEU A 231 4.48 -29.75 24.62
C LEU A 231 5.49 -30.69 25.29
N GLY A 232 6.60 -30.97 24.61
CA GLY A 232 7.73 -31.72 25.15
C GLY A 232 8.77 -30.78 25.76
N GLU A 233 8.98 -30.94 27.06
CA GLU A 233 10.05 -30.35 27.85
C GLU A 233 11.30 -31.21 27.70
N ASP A 234 12.42 -30.63 27.23
CA ASP A 234 13.74 -31.27 27.32
C ASP A 234 14.53 -30.59 28.45
N GLY A 235 14.74 -31.36 29.52
CA GLY A 235 15.52 -30.98 30.68
C GLY A 235 17.03 -31.18 30.49
N CYS A 236 17.81 -30.28 31.06
CA CYS A 236 19.21 -30.52 31.41
C CYS A 236 19.32 -30.81 32.90
N HIS A 237 19.74 -32.03 33.23
CA HIS A 237 20.11 -32.49 34.57
C HIS A 237 21.48 -31.93 34.98
N GLY A 238 21.62 -31.54 36.25
CA GLY A 238 22.90 -31.03 36.77
C GLY A 238 23.00 -30.79 38.28
N ARG A 239 22.68 -31.81 39.08
CA ARG A 239 23.27 -32.17 40.40
C ARG A 239 23.04 -31.27 41.63
N ALA A 240 22.51 -31.92 42.67
CA ALA A 240 22.31 -31.46 44.03
C ALA A 240 23.59 -31.53 44.89
N ASP A 241 23.66 -30.68 45.91
CA ASP A 241 24.28 -31.01 47.21
C ASP A 241 23.60 -30.18 48.33
N GLU A 242 23.62 -30.73 49.53
CA GLU A 242 22.69 -30.59 50.67
C GLU A 242 23.03 -29.48 51.68
N GLY A 243 22.08 -29.18 52.58
CA GLY A 243 22.32 -28.56 53.90
C GLY A 243 21.31 -27.45 54.25
N ASP A 244 20.23 -27.77 54.98
CA ASP A 244 20.08 -27.55 56.44
C ASP A 244 19.85 -26.06 56.77
N GLY A 245 18.68 -25.57 57.21
CA GLY A 245 17.89 -25.95 58.38
C GLY A 245 17.63 -24.68 59.21
N SER A 246 16.51 -24.61 59.95
CA SER A 246 16.05 -23.57 60.90
C SER A 246 15.55 -22.22 60.32
N GLU A 247 14.25 -21.88 60.45
CA GLU A 247 13.64 -21.14 61.60
C GLU A 247 14.46 -19.87 61.91
N ILE A 248 13.98 -18.64 61.72
CA ILE A 248 12.81 -17.95 62.32
C ILE A 248 12.46 -16.72 61.48
#